data_AF-A0A918P1U6-F1
#
_entry.id   AF-A0A918P1U6-F1
#
_cell.length_a   1.000
_cell.length_b   1.000
_cell.length_c   1.000
_cell.angle_alpha   90.00
_cell.angle_beta   90.00
_cell.angle_gamma   90.00
#
_symmetry.space_group_name_H-M   'P 1'
#
loop_
_entity.id
_entity.type
_entity.pdbx_description
1 polymer ?
#
loop_
_entity_poly.entity_id
_entity_poly.type
_entity_poly.pdbx_seq_one_letter_code
_entity_poly.pdbx_strand_id
1 'polypeptide(L)'
;MPARVRARVIALTRMTPPDGTGLSHWSTRELAKYLKRAENITVSWHYIARIWREEGLKPHRWGTFKISKDPAFAAKVADVIGLYLAPPGGAVVLSIDEKTQIQALDRTQPVLPWPSQRVRSAPPTTSGTARPTCLPR
;
A
#
# COMPACT_ATOMS: atom_id res chain seq x y z
N MET A 1 -27.40 7.54 3.77
CA MET A 1 -27.07 6.32 4.54
C MET A 1 -26.69 6.73 5.96
N PRO A 2 -27.24 6.08 7.00
CA PRO A 2 -27.04 6.49 8.38
C PRO A 2 -25.59 6.26 8.84
N ALA A 3 -25.06 7.15 9.68
CA ALA A 3 -23.67 7.14 10.15
C ALA A 3 -23.25 5.79 10.78
N ARG A 4 -24.19 5.13 11.48
CA ARG A 4 -23.98 3.80 12.07
C ARG A 4 -23.54 2.74 11.06
N VAL A 5 -24.08 2.77 9.84
CA VAL A 5 -23.78 1.77 8.80
C VAL A 5 -22.39 2.02 8.23
N ARG A 6 -22.00 3.29 8.04
CA ARG A 6 -20.63 3.66 7.62
C ARG A 6 -19.61 3.15 8.63
N ALA A 7 -19.82 3.45 9.92
CA ALA A 7 -18.93 3.02 11.00
C ALA A 7 -18.80 1.49 11.05
N ARG A 8 -19.92 0.77 10.88
CA ARG A 8 -19.92 -0.70 10.87
C ARG A 8 -19.13 -1.28 9.70
N VAL A 9 -19.30 -0.73 8.49
CA VAL A 9 -18.52 -1.12 7.30
C VAL A 9 -17.02 -0.95 7.56
N ILE A 10 -16.60 0.18 8.13
CA ILE A 10 -15.19 0.46 8.46
C ILE A 10 -14.66 -0.55 9.48
N ALA A 11 -15.41 -0.78 10.57
CA ALA A 11 -15.03 -1.72 11.62
C ALA A 11 -14.82 -3.13 11.07
N LEU A 12 -15.81 -3.67 10.33
CA LEU A 12 -15.70 -5.01 9.74
C LEU A 12 -14.56 -5.12 8.73
N THR A 13 -14.32 -4.08 7.92
CA THR A 13 -13.23 -4.07 6.94
C THR A 13 -11.85 -4.22 7.61
N ARG A 14 -11.69 -3.76 8.86
CA ARG A 14 -10.44 -3.86 9.62
C ARG A 14 -10.30 -5.16 10.41
N MET A 15 -11.33 -6.00 10.41
CA MET A 15 -11.31 -7.31 11.06
C MET A 15 -11.18 -8.41 10.01
N THR A 16 -10.54 -9.52 10.39
CA THR A 16 -10.52 -10.72 9.56
C THR A 16 -11.95 -11.21 9.36
N PRO A 17 -12.34 -11.61 8.13
CA PRO A 17 -13.62 -12.28 7.92
C PRO A 17 -13.75 -13.50 8.84
N PRO A 18 -14.94 -13.78 9.41
CA PRO A 18 -15.14 -14.94 10.26
C PRO A 18 -14.79 -16.25 9.54
N ASP A 19 -14.22 -17.23 10.25
CA ASP A 19 -13.71 -18.49 9.68
C ASP A 19 -14.75 -19.25 8.83
N GLY A 20 -16.03 -19.14 9.17
CA GLY A 20 -17.13 -19.74 8.40
C GLY A 20 -17.38 -19.16 7.00
N THR A 21 -16.69 -18.08 6.61
CA THR A 21 -16.79 -17.50 5.26
C THR A 21 -15.74 -18.03 4.28
N GLY A 22 -14.65 -18.63 4.75
CA GLY A 22 -13.56 -19.11 3.87
C GLY A 22 -12.83 -17.99 3.11
N LEU A 23 -12.98 -16.74 3.52
CA LEU A 23 -12.38 -15.57 2.88
C LEU A 23 -11.12 -15.14 3.63
N SER A 24 -10.01 -14.94 2.93
CA SER A 24 -8.80 -14.36 3.53
C SER A 24 -8.91 -12.86 3.80
N HIS A 25 -9.75 -12.15 3.04
CA HIS A 25 -10.01 -10.73 3.19
C HIS A 25 -11.39 -10.36 2.64
N TRP A 26 -11.91 -9.20 3.03
CA TRP A 26 -13.18 -8.71 2.52
C TRP A 26 -13.10 -8.26 1.07
N SER A 27 -14.02 -8.74 0.24
CA SER A 27 -14.40 -8.07 -1.01
C SER A 27 -15.63 -7.18 -0.77
N THR A 28 -15.82 -6.15 -1.60
CA THR A 28 -16.98 -5.24 -1.45
C THR A 28 -18.31 -5.96 -1.57
N ARG A 29 -18.37 -7.00 -2.41
CA ARG A 29 -19.57 -7.81 -2.63
C ARG A 29 -19.83 -8.76 -1.47
N GLU A 30 -18.79 -9.42 -0.96
CA GLU A 30 -18.93 -10.35 0.15
C GLU A 30 -19.25 -9.62 1.46
N LEU A 31 -18.65 -8.44 1.70
CA LEU A 31 -19.01 -7.61 2.86
C LEU A 31 -20.47 -7.15 2.80
N ALA A 32 -20.97 -6.77 1.62
CA ALA A 32 -22.39 -6.42 1.44
C ALA A 32 -23.33 -7.62 1.70
N LYS A 33 -22.98 -8.81 1.19
CA LYS A 33 -23.74 -10.04 1.44
C LYS A 33 -23.72 -10.42 2.92
N TYR A 34 -22.57 -10.29 3.58
CA TYR A 34 -22.40 -10.58 4.99
C TYR A 34 -23.27 -9.64 5.84
N LEU A 35 -23.21 -8.34 5.61
CA LEU A 35 -24.06 -7.35 6.32
C LEU A 35 -25.56 -7.65 6.15
N LYS A 36 -25.97 -8.11 4.96
CA LYS A 36 -27.35 -8.52 4.71
C LYS A 36 -27.72 -9.79 5.49
N ARG A 37 -26.85 -10.80 5.52
CA ARG A 37 -27.12 -12.10 6.17
C ARG A 37 -27.04 -12.03 7.70
N ALA A 38 -26.04 -11.33 8.23
CA ALA A 38 -25.73 -11.32 9.66
C ALA A 38 -26.49 -10.22 10.44
N GLU A 39 -26.68 -9.04 9.83
CA GLU A 39 -27.19 -7.86 10.53
C GLU A 39 -28.48 -7.31 9.89
N ASN A 40 -29.00 -7.95 8.84
CA ASN A 40 -30.13 -7.50 8.03
C ASN A 40 -29.97 -6.06 7.47
N ILE A 41 -28.72 -5.63 7.25
CA ILE A 41 -28.41 -4.30 6.70
C ILE A 41 -28.20 -4.44 5.18
N THR A 42 -29.10 -3.84 4.40
CA THR A 42 -28.96 -3.82 2.94
C THR A 42 -28.12 -2.63 2.49
N VAL A 43 -26.93 -2.90 1.93
CA VAL A 43 -25.99 -1.89 1.45
C VAL A 43 -25.52 -2.26 0.04
N SER A 44 -25.45 -1.28 -0.86
CA SER A 44 -24.85 -1.49 -2.18
C SER A 44 -23.34 -1.65 -2.09
N TRP A 45 -22.78 -2.59 -2.83
CA TRP A 45 -21.33 -2.81 -2.91
C TRP A 45 -20.57 -1.56 -3.42
N HIS A 46 -21.21 -0.73 -4.27
CA HIS A 46 -20.63 0.54 -4.72
C HIS A 46 -20.46 1.54 -3.57
N TYR A 47 -21.39 1.54 -2.61
CA TYR A 47 -21.31 2.41 -1.44
C TYR A 47 -20.14 2.00 -0.54
N ILE A 48 -19.94 0.69 -0.34
CA ILE A 48 -18.77 0.15 0.38
C ILE A 48 -17.47 0.54 -0.33
N ALA A 49 -17.42 0.38 -1.66
CA ALA A 49 -16.25 0.78 -2.46
C ALA A 49 -15.94 2.28 -2.36
N ARG A 50 -16.97 3.12 -2.19
CA ARG A 50 -16.79 4.55 -1.94
C ARG A 50 -16.22 4.82 -0.54
N ILE A 51 -16.76 4.18 0.50
CA ILE A 51 -16.21 4.28 1.86
C ILE A 51 -14.73 3.88 1.88
N TRP A 52 -14.36 2.77 1.24
CA TRP A 52 -12.97 2.33 1.22
C TRP A 52 -12.03 3.33 0.54
N ARG A 53 -12.49 4.01 -0.52
CA ARG A 53 -11.70 5.07 -1.18
C ARG A 53 -11.56 6.32 -0.30
N GLU A 54 -12.64 6.75 0.35
CA GLU A 54 -12.63 7.91 1.26
C GLU A 54 -11.73 7.67 2.47
N GLU A 55 -11.75 6.45 3.04
CA GLU A 55 -11.01 6.08 4.25
C GLU A 55 -9.63 5.46 3.96
N GLY A 56 -9.24 5.34 2.67
CA GLY A 56 -7.98 4.72 2.27
C GLY A 56 -7.86 3.22 2.60
N LEU A 57 -8.97 2.52 2.82
CA LEU A 57 -8.99 1.11 3.24
C LEU A 57 -8.65 0.19 2.06
N LYS A 58 -7.72 -0.74 2.30
CA LYS A 58 -7.30 -1.75 1.32
C LYS A 58 -7.29 -3.12 2.01
N PRO A 59 -8.44 -3.80 2.16
CA PRO A 59 -8.54 -5.04 2.93
C PRO A 59 -7.67 -6.20 2.41
N HIS A 60 -7.31 -6.20 1.11
CA HIS A 60 -6.36 -7.17 0.56
C HIS A 60 -4.90 -6.87 0.93
N ARG A 61 -4.60 -5.69 1.48
CA ARG A 61 -3.26 -5.33 1.94
C ARG A 61 -3.19 -5.57 3.43
N TRP A 62 -2.49 -6.64 3.78
CA TRP A 62 -2.12 -6.98 5.14
C TRP A 62 -0.67 -6.54 5.34
N GLY A 63 -0.41 -5.77 6.39
CA GLY A 63 0.94 -5.55 6.87
C GLY A 63 1.26 -6.66 7.85
N THR A 64 2.19 -7.55 7.52
CA THR A 64 2.80 -8.37 8.55
C THR A 64 3.82 -7.54 9.28
N PHE A 65 3.71 -7.49 10.61
CA PHE A 65 4.81 -7.04 11.44
C PHE A 65 5.54 -8.27 11.95
N LYS A 66 6.79 -8.44 11.50
CA LYS A 66 7.66 -9.50 12.01
C LYS A 66 8.20 -9.06 13.37
N ILE A 67 7.51 -9.44 14.45
CA ILE A 67 8.05 -9.39 15.81
C ILE A 67 8.83 -10.68 16.07
N SER A 68 10.05 -10.55 16.58
CA SER A 68 10.79 -11.69 17.10
C SER A 68 10.07 -12.23 18.34
N LYS A 69 10.01 -13.56 18.47
CA LYS A 69 9.47 -14.23 19.67
C LYS A 69 10.49 -14.31 20.81
N ASP A 70 11.64 -13.65 20.67
CA ASP A 70 12.70 -13.64 21.67
C ASP A 70 12.20 -12.92 22.95
N PRO A 71 12.22 -13.58 24.12
CA PRO A 71 11.82 -12.95 25.38
C PRO A 71 12.67 -11.72 25.73
N ALA A 72 13.91 -11.63 25.22
CA ALA A 72 14.80 -10.48 25.40
C ALA A 72 14.75 -9.46 24.25
N PHE A 73 13.79 -9.56 23.34
CA PHE A 73 13.71 -8.73 22.12
C PHE A 73 13.82 -7.23 22.39
N ALA A 74 13.07 -6.72 23.38
CA ALA A 74 13.04 -5.29 23.68
C ALA A 74 14.40 -4.76 24.11
N ALA A 75 15.12 -5.50 24.97
CA ALA A 75 16.45 -5.13 25.43
C ALA A 75 17.46 -5.10 24.26
N LYS A 76 17.48 -6.15 23.44
CA LYS A 76 18.37 -6.23 22.27
C LYS A 76 18.10 -5.13 21.25
N VAL A 77 16.82 -4.80 21.01
CA VAL A 77 16.45 -3.70 20.12
C VAL A 77 16.92 -2.36 20.68
N ALA A 78 16.78 -2.13 21.99
CA ALA A 78 17.25 -0.91 22.63
C ALA A 78 18.77 -0.76 22.51
N ASP A 79 19.53 -1.85 22.70
CA ASP A 79 20.99 -1.85 22.54
C ASP A 79 21.40 -1.49 21.09
N VAL A 80 20.75 -2.10 20.09
CA VAL A 80 21.02 -1.80 18.67
C VAL A 80 20.66 -0.37 18.31
N ILE A 81 19.52 0.15 18.80
CA ILE A 81 19.13 1.55 18.60
C ILE A 81 20.14 2.48 19.32
N GLY A 82 20.64 2.10 20.49
CA GLY A 82 21.66 2.82 21.22
C GLY A 82 22.93 3.04 20.40
N LEU A 83 23.34 2.06 19.60
CA LEU A 83 24.47 2.19 18.68
C LEU A 83 24.25 3.28 17.61
N TYR A 84 23.00 3.51 17.19
CA TYR A 84 22.66 4.59 16.24
C TYR A 84 22.55 5.96 16.91
N LEU A 85 22.00 6.02 18.13
CA LEU A 85 21.74 7.28 18.82
C LEU A 85 22.98 7.85 19.52
N ALA A 86 23.83 6.99 20.08
CA ALA A 86 25.05 7.37 20.80
C ALA A 86 26.20 6.43 20.39
N PRO A 87 26.73 6.57 19.16
CA PRO A 87 27.80 5.71 18.69
C PRO A 87 29.06 5.93 19.55
N PRO A 88 29.69 4.85 20.06
CA PRO A 88 30.94 4.97 20.79
C PRO A 88 32.05 5.52 19.87
N GLY A 89 32.99 6.27 20.45
CA GLY A 89 34.05 6.94 19.68
C GLY A 89 34.87 5.97 18.83
N GLY A 90 34.91 6.20 17.52
CA GLY A 90 35.65 5.34 16.57
C GLY A 90 34.96 4.03 16.20
N ALA A 91 33.69 3.83 16.57
CA ALA A 91 32.98 2.60 16.29
C ALA A 91 32.54 2.48 14.82
N VAL A 92 32.67 1.27 14.27
CA VAL A 92 32.13 0.87 12.96
C VAL A 92 31.04 -0.16 13.21
N VAL A 93 29.81 0.13 12.78
CA VAL A 93 28.69 -0.81 12.88
C VAL A 93 28.59 -1.62 11.59
N LEU A 94 28.90 -2.90 11.66
CA LEU A 94 28.72 -3.83 10.54
C LEU A 94 27.38 -4.54 10.67
N SER A 95 26.47 -4.30 9.72
CA SER A 95 25.16 -4.98 9.66
C SER A 95 25.15 -6.00 8.53
N ILE A 96 24.90 -7.26 8.86
CA ILE A 96 24.84 -8.37 7.90
C ILE A 96 23.45 -9.00 8.02
N ASP A 97 22.67 -8.99 6.94
CA ASP A 97 21.36 -9.63 6.84
C ASP A 97 21.44 -10.75 5.81
N GLU A 98 21.14 -11.99 6.23
CA GLU A 98 20.96 -13.08 5.29
C GLU A 98 19.51 -13.07 4.79
N LYS A 99 19.35 -12.76 3.50
CA LYS A 99 18.04 -12.75 2.85
C LYS A 99 17.89 -13.94 1.93
N THR A 100 17.28 -15.00 2.46
CA THR A 100 17.15 -16.35 1.85
C THR A 100 16.46 -16.44 0.48
N GLN A 101 16.04 -15.32 -0.12
CA GLN A 101 15.43 -15.25 -1.46
C GLN A 101 16.05 -14.16 -2.36
N ILE A 102 17.08 -13.46 -1.89
CA ILE A 102 17.91 -12.62 -2.76
C ILE A 102 19.19 -13.39 -3.00
N GLN A 103 19.31 -14.01 -4.18
CA GLN A 103 20.61 -14.48 -4.62
C GLN A 103 21.51 -13.24 -4.81
N ALA A 104 22.73 -13.28 -4.27
CA ALA A 104 23.80 -12.37 -4.64
C ALA A 104 24.26 -12.71 -6.07
N LEU A 105 23.37 -12.47 -7.04
CA LEU A 105 23.68 -12.57 -8.45
C LEU A 105 24.51 -11.34 -8.81
N ASP A 106 25.81 -11.53 -8.92
CA ASP A 106 26.63 -10.60 -9.65
C ASP A 106 26.20 -10.69 -11.12
N ARG A 107 25.58 -9.62 -11.64
CA ARG A 107 25.09 -9.64 -13.02
C ARG A 107 26.28 -9.62 -13.96
N THR A 108 26.60 -10.78 -14.53
CA THR A 108 27.52 -10.90 -15.67
C THR A 108 26.88 -10.43 -16.98
N GLN A 109 25.55 -10.34 -17.05
CA GLN A 109 24.87 -9.77 -18.22
C GLN A 109 24.72 -8.25 -18.09
N PRO A 110 25.13 -7.48 -19.12
CA PRO A 110 24.92 -6.04 -19.13
C PRO A 110 23.43 -5.74 -19.00
N VAL A 111 23.11 -4.76 -18.16
CA VAL A 111 21.74 -4.27 -18.00
C VAL A 111 21.27 -3.78 -19.37
N LEU A 112 20.15 -4.31 -19.86
CA LEU A 112 19.53 -3.83 -21.09
C LEU A 112 19.37 -2.30 -20.98
N PRO A 113 19.80 -1.52 -21.98
CA PRO A 113 19.67 -0.08 -21.92
C PRO A 113 18.20 0.28 -21.68
N TRP A 114 17.96 0.99 -20.57
CA TRP A 114 16.68 1.59 -20.28
C TRP A 114 16.33 2.48 -21.48
N PRO A 115 15.16 2.32 -22.13
CA PRO A 115 14.79 3.21 -23.22
C PRO A 115 14.78 4.62 -22.64
N SER A 116 15.71 5.44 -23.09
CA SER A 116 15.77 6.85 -22.75
C SER A 116 14.39 7.40 -22.98
N GLN A 117 13.80 7.94 -21.93
CA GLN A 117 12.61 8.76 -22.08
C GLN A 117 12.97 9.79 -23.13
N ARG A 118 12.30 9.71 -24.28
CA ARG A 118 12.23 10.83 -25.23
C ARG A 118 11.61 11.96 -24.41
N VAL A 119 12.46 12.78 -23.81
CA VAL A 119 12.08 14.09 -23.31
C VAL A 119 11.49 14.78 -24.53
N ARG A 120 10.17 14.82 -24.61
CA ARG A 120 9.49 15.72 -25.52
C ARG A 120 9.84 17.09 -24.96
N SER A 121 10.91 17.69 -25.46
CA SER A 121 11.11 19.13 -25.36
C SER A 121 9.87 19.75 -25.99
N ALA A 122 8.96 20.25 -25.16
CA ALA A 122 7.89 21.11 -25.63
C ALA A 122 8.55 22.26 -26.41
N PRO A 123 8.09 22.57 -27.64
CA PRO A 123 8.63 23.72 -28.34
C PRO A 123 8.34 24.99 -27.52
N PRO A 124 9.27 25.95 -27.47
CA PRO A 124 9.06 27.20 -26.76
C PRO A 124 7.81 27.89 -27.31
N THR A 125 6.95 28.34 -26.41
CA THR A 125 5.70 29.04 -26.73
C THR A 125 6.06 30.42 -27.27
N THR A 126 6.14 30.56 -28.60
CA THR A 126 6.25 31.88 -29.23
C THR A 126 4.86 32.50 -29.24
N SER A 127 4.66 33.49 -28.39
CA SER A 127 3.56 34.45 -28.50
C SER A 127 3.66 35.20 -29.83
N GLY A 128 2.62 35.14 -30.67
CA GLY A 128 2.61 35.88 -31.93
C GLY A 128 1.43 35.55 -32.83
N THR A 129 0.30 36.20 -32.56
CA THR A 129 -0.69 36.74 -33.51
C THR A 129 -0.77 36.16 -34.94
N ALA A 130 -1.88 35.48 -35.26
CA ALA A 130 -2.86 35.89 -36.30
C ALA A 130 -3.91 34.77 -36.56
N ARG A 131 -5.20 35.16 -36.52
CA ARG A 131 -6.37 34.46 -37.09
C ARG A 131 -6.26 34.41 -38.64
N PRO A 132 -7.23 33.87 -39.44
CA PRO A 132 -8.49 33.14 -39.17
C PRO A 132 -8.47 31.75 -39.89
N THR A 133 -9.45 30.85 -39.91
CA THR A 133 -10.84 31.00 -40.37
C THR A 133 -11.54 29.63 -40.19
N CYS A 134 -12.82 29.64 -39.83
CA CYS A 134 -13.75 28.52 -39.89
C CYS A 134 -13.83 27.92 -41.31
N LEU A 135 -14.20 26.64 -41.52
CA LEU A 135 -15.57 26.12 -41.76
C LEU A 135 -15.47 24.63 -42.23
N PRO A 136 -16.57 23.87 -42.41
CA PRO A 136 -16.75 22.55 -41.79
C PRO A 136 -17.04 21.41 -42.79
N ARG A 137 -17.02 20.17 -42.31
CA ARG A 137 -18.19 19.27 -42.23
C ARG A 137 -17.82 17.98 -41.51
#